data_AF-A0A366ZMU9-F1
#
_entry.id   AF-A0A366ZMU9-F1
#
_cell.length_a   1.000
_cell.length_b   1.000
_cell.length_c   1.000
_cell.angle_alpha   90.00
_cell.angle_beta   90.00
_cell.angle_gamma   90.00
#
_symmetry.space_group_name_H-M   'P 1'
#
loop_
_entity.id
_entity.type
_entity.pdbx_description
1 polymer ?
#
loop_
_entity_poly.entity_id
_entity_poly.type
_entity_poly.pdbx_seq_one_letter_code
_entity_poly.pdbx_strand_id
1 'polypeptide(L)'
;MMDIDDYQREARRTDILPPDDFTLPLLGLAGEIGNLAAEVKKRERDALGYRGFREEVREELGDLLWYAAALARRCDVDLGQVLADNLHKTEERYVRPPAPPPHVLFDDGLDPAEQLPRQIDITFVESLETDRGAEPVPVVRIYRGEKAVGDPLDDNSDDNDDYRYHDALHLGHMALLGWSPTMRGLLEVKRRSSPDTNRVQDGGRAAVIEEGLAAYVFSVASEHSFFATGDRVPADVIKACRKMTSHLEVAQRSSADWEYAILGGYAMFRALRQHRGGTVRADLGARTLTFTPPSPQPQPAPTLILKPGKVIVFEGLDKAGKSTQRDLLESVVDRNSTSFVHMPSGVADFTRRLYRLLETRPPVGPLARQLAHLSCHSESIDELIDATRRGTLVLDRWWWSTWAYGWYATGGNLGLSETTFRSLIDDVWSDLEADVVFLFLTAHVSDDNNAAGVREGYEALAAAAPDQVVVVPPMSVPDTHAFITEELRRRGLVESGES
;
A
#
# COMPACT_ATOMS: atom_id res chain seq x y z
N MET A 1 46.65 -27.55 -12.98
CA MET A 1 45.38 -27.52 -12.22
C MET A 1 44.29 -27.60 -13.27
N MET A 2 43.31 -28.48 -13.09
CA MET A 2 42.20 -28.69 -14.04
C MET A 2 41.14 -27.61 -13.79
N ASP A 3 40.64 -26.96 -14.85
CA ASP A 3 39.47 -26.06 -14.74
C ASP A 3 38.15 -26.82 -15.01
N ILE A 4 37.03 -26.11 -14.93
CA ILE A 4 35.70 -26.72 -15.08
C ILE A 4 35.41 -27.18 -16.51
N ASP A 5 35.98 -26.51 -17.51
CA ASP A 5 35.79 -26.84 -18.93
C ASP A 5 36.62 -28.08 -19.28
N ASP A 6 37.84 -28.16 -18.73
CA ASP A 6 38.64 -29.37 -18.72
C ASP A 6 37.89 -30.53 -18.08
N TYR A 7 37.28 -30.31 -16.92
CA TYR A 7 36.49 -31.33 -16.23
C TYR A 7 35.29 -31.79 -17.07
N GLN A 8 34.49 -30.86 -17.62
CA GLN A 8 33.33 -31.20 -18.45
C GLN A 8 33.72 -32.04 -19.67
N ARG A 9 34.88 -31.75 -20.28
CA ARG A 9 35.44 -32.49 -21.41
C ARG A 9 35.93 -33.88 -21.02
N GLU A 10 36.68 -34.01 -19.92
CA GLU A 10 37.18 -35.32 -19.48
C GLU A 10 36.05 -36.23 -18.96
N ALA A 11 35.04 -35.68 -18.27
CA ALA A 11 33.89 -36.43 -17.78
C ALA A 11 33.12 -37.16 -18.90
N ARG A 12 33.17 -36.64 -20.14
CA ARG A 12 32.60 -37.29 -21.33
C ARG A 12 33.15 -38.70 -21.56
N ARG A 13 34.41 -38.95 -21.20
CA ARG A 13 35.07 -40.25 -21.42
C ARG A 13 34.46 -41.38 -20.60
N THR A 14 33.79 -41.02 -19.50
CA THR A 14 33.14 -41.94 -18.58
C THR A 14 31.61 -41.94 -18.70
N ASP A 15 31.04 -41.04 -19.50
CA ASP A 15 29.59 -40.95 -19.76
C ASP A 15 29.14 -42.12 -20.65
N ILE A 16 28.68 -43.18 -20.01
CA ILE A 16 28.15 -44.38 -20.68
C ILE A 16 26.65 -44.26 -21.02
N LEU A 17 26.02 -43.14 -20.68
CA LEU A 17 24.59 -42.93 -20.90
C LEU A 17 24.33 -42.52 -22.36
N PRO A 18 23.17 -42.85 -22.95
CA PRO A 18 22.85 -42.43 -24.31
C PRO A 18 22.91 -40.90 -24.47
N PRO A 19 23.38 -40.37 -25.64
CA PRO A 19 23.47 -38.93 -25.86
C PRO A 19 22.14 -38.19 -25.74
N ASP A 20 21.02 -38.83 -26.09
CA ASP A 20 19.68 -38.22 -26.05
C ASP A 20 18.92 -38.49 -24.73
N ASP A 21 19.56 -39.14 -23.75
CA ASP A 21 18.93 -39.45 -22.46
C ASP A 21 19.08 -38.30 -21.46
N PHE A 22 17.98 -37.58 -21.22
CA PHE A 22 17.89 -36.55 -20.19
C PHE A 22 17.44 -37.10 -18.83
N THR A 23 16.80 -38.26 -18.81
CA THR A 23 16.15 -38.81 -17.61
C THR A 23 17.19 -39.31 -16.62
N LEU A 24 18.14 -40.14 -17.07
CA LEU A 24 19.15 -40.69 -16.16
C LEU A 24 20.07 -39.62 -15.55
N PRO A 25 20.59 -38.62 -16.30
CA PRO A 25 21.35 -37.53 -15.68
C PRO A 25 20.54 -36.70 -14.67
N LEU A 26 19.26 -36.43 -14.94
CA LEU A 26 18.39 -35.71 -14.01
C LEU A 26 18.10 -36.50 -12.74
N LEU A 27 17.82 -37.80 -12.86
CA LEU A 27 17.61 -38.68 -11.71
C LEU A 27 18.89 -38.86 -10.90
N GLY A 28 20.06 -38.91 -11.55
CA GLY A 28 21.36 -38.91 -10.88
C GLY A 28 21.55 -37.66 -10.03
N LEU A 29 21.35 -36.46 -10.60
CA LEU A 29 21.40 -35.20 -9.85
C LEU A 29 20.47 -35.21 -8.63
N ALA A 30 19.22 -35.67 -8.80
CA ALA A 30 18.26 -35.76 -7.70
C ALA A 30 18.69 -36.77 -6.63
N GLY A 31 19.28 -37.90 -7.05
CA GLY A 31 19.82 -38.95 -6.18
C GLY A 31 20.93 -38.42 -5.29
N GLU A 32 21.94 -37.78 -5.87
CA GLU A 32 23.11 -37.30 -5.11
C GLU A 32 22.75 -36.12 -4.17
N ILE A 33 21.80 -35.25 -4.56
CA ILE A 33 21.22 -34.26 -3.62
C ILE A 33 20.53 -34.99 -2.45
N GLY A 34 19.81 -36.08 -2.73
CA GLY A 34 19.16 -36.91 -1.72
C GLY A 34 20.16 -37.55 -0.75
N ASN A 35 21.29 -38.04 -1.26
CA ASN A 35 22.38 -38.59 -0.46
C ASN A 35 23.01 -37.52 0.43
N LEU A 36 23.35 -36.34 -0.11
CA LEU A 36 23.81 -35.19 0.68
C LEU A 36 22.83 -34.84 1.81
N ALA A 37 21.53 -34.81 1.53
CA ALA A 37 20.51 -34.56 2.55
C ALA A 37 20.48 -35.65 3.63
N ALA A 38 20.68 -36.92 3.25
CA ALA A 38 20.80 -38.02 4.20
C ALA A 38 22.05 -37.88 5.09
N GLU A 39 23.18 -37.44 4.53
CA GLU A 39 24.42 -37.19 5.28
C GLU A 39 24.28 -36.06 6.30
N VAL A 40 23.60 -34.97 5.93
CA VAL A 40 23.27 -33.88 6.86
C VAL A 40 22.41 -34.40 8.01
N LYS A 41 21.39 -35.23 7.71
CA LYS A 41 20.54 -35.84 8.76
C LYS A 41 21.33 -36.72 9.72
N LYS A 42 22.26 -37.54 9.21
CA LYS A 42 23.14 -38.38 10.06
C LYS A 42 24.00 -37.51 10.98
N ARG A 43 24.58 -36.43 10.46
CA ARG A 43 25.39 -35.48 11.24
C ARG A 43 24.61 -34.81 12.37
N GLU A 44 23.39 -34.34 12.11
CA GLU A 44 22.54 -33.71 13.12
C GLU A 44 22.09 -34.71 14.21
N ARG A 45 21.77 -35.95 13.82
CA ARG A 45 21.35 -37.01 14.74
C ARG A 45 22.50 -37.50 15.63
N ASP A 46 23.67 -37.72 15.02
CA ASP A 46 24.80 -38.42 15.64
C ASP A 46 25.98 -37.46 15.93
N ALA A 47 25.64 -36.27 16.46
CA ALA A 47 26.54 -35.11 16.57
C ALA A 47 27.88 -35.37 17.31
N LEU A 48 27.93 -36.36 18.21
CA LEU A 48 29.14 -36.69 18.99
C LEU A 48 30.00 -37.81 18.37
N GLY A 49 29.57 -38.44 17.27
CA GLY A 49 30.21 -39.66 16.75
C GLY A 49 30.44 -39.72 15.24
N TYR A 50 29.75 -38.88 14.45
CA TYR A 50 29.84 -38.98 12.99
C TYR A 50 31.09 -38.27 12.42
N ARG A 51 32.09 -39.06 11.99
CA ARG A 51 33.37 -38.56 11.46
C ARG A 51 33.48 -38.60 9.92
N GLY A 52 32.58 -39.32 9.24
CA GLY A 52 32.62 -39.54 7.79
C GLY A 52 32.08 -38.38 6.94
N PHE A 53 31.33 -37.45 7.55
CA PHE A 53 30.56 -36.43 6.84
C PHE A 53 31.34 -35.70 5.74
N ARG A 54 32.60 -35.31 6.02
CA ARG A 54 33.41 -34.57 5.05
C ARG A 54 33.74 -35.39 3.80
N GLU A 55 34.02 -36.67 3.97
CA GLU A 55 34.41 -37.55 2.86
C GLU A 55 33.18 -37.90 2.02
N GLU A 56 32.05 -38.22 2.65
CA GLU A 56 30.79 -38.44 1.94
C GLU A 56 30.37 -37.18 1.16
N VAL A 57 30.41 -35.99 1.78
CA VAL A 57 30.11 -34.74 1.06
C VAL A 57 31.03 -34.52 -0.13
N ARG A 58 32.31 -34.90 -0.04
CA ARG A 58 33.25 -34.77 -1.16
C ARG A 58 32.87 -35.71 -2.31
N GLU A 59 32.54 -36.97 -2.00
CA GLU A 59 32.15 -37.97 -2.99
C GLU A 59 30.87 -37.53 -3.72
N GLU A 60 29.83 -37.22 -2.95
CA GLU A 60 28.52 -36.85 -3.49
C GLU A 60 28.57 -35.54 -4.29
N LEU A 61 29.40 -34.57 -3.90
CA LEU A 61 29.65 -33.37 -4.72
C LEU A 61 30.38 -33.70 -6.03
N GLY A 62 31.28 -34.68 -6.01
CA GLY A 62 31.95 -35.18 -7.22
C GLY A 62 30.96 -35.79 -8.21
N ASP A 63 30.05 -36.64 -7.72
CA ASP A 63 29.03 -37.29 -8.53
C ASP A 63 27.98 -36.29 -9.05
N LEU A 64 27.60 -35.29 -8.23
CA LEU A 64 26.78 -34.17 -8.69
C LEU A 64 27.40 -33.43 -9.86
N LEU A 65 28.70 -33.13 -9.78
CA LEU A 65 29.41 -32.46 -10.88
C LEU A 65 29.47 -33.35 -12.12
N TRP A 66 29.61 -34.66 -11.96
CA TRP A 66 29.60 -35.60 -13.07
C TRP A 66 28.26 -35.59 -13.82
N TYR A 67 27.14 -35.71 -13.08
CA TYR A 67 25.82 -35.66 -13.68
C TYR A 67 25.47 -34.27 -14.25
N ALA A 68 25.92 -33.19 -13.59
CA ALA A 68 25.77 -31.83 -14.12
C ALA A 68 26.50 -31.66 -15.46
N ALA A 69 27.74 -32.16 -15.57
CA ALA A 69 28.49 -32.15 -16.82
C ALA A 69 27.83 -33.02 -17.90
N ALA A 70 27.30 -34.18 -17.53
CA ALA A 70 26.54 -35.04 -18.43
C ALA A 70 25.28 -34.36 -18.97
N LEU A 71 24.51 -33.69 -18.11
CA LEU A 71 23.32 -32.94 -18.52
C LEU A 71 23.68 -31.71 -19.37
N ALA A 72 24.69 -30.93 -18.95
CA ALA A 72 25.12 -29.74 -19.65
C ALA A 72 25.52 -30.04 -21.11
N ARG A 73 26.25 -31.13 -21.35
CA ARG A 73 26.59 -31.57 -22.72
C ARG A 73 25.37 -31.90 -23.58
N ARG A 74 24.33 -32.49 -22.99
CA ARG A 74 23.08 -32.85 -23.71
C ARG A 74 22.21 -31.63 -24.02
N CYS A 75 22.34 -30.58 -23.22
CA CYS A 75 21.66 -29.31 -23.40
C CYS A 75 22.47 -28.28 -24.21
N ASP A 76 23.67 -28.64 -24.69
CA ASP A 76 24.61 -27.73 -25.35
C ASP A 76 24.96 -26.50 -24.48
N VAL A 77 25.20 -26.74 -23.19
CA VAL A 77 25.53 -25.73 -22.18
C VAL A 77 26.99 -25.89 -21.74
N ASP A 78 27.71 -24.77 -21.75
CA ASP A 78 29.07 -24.65 -21.24
C ASP A 78 29.06 -24.40 -19.72
N LEU A 79 29.69 -25.30 -18.93
CA LEU A 79 29.67 -25.17 -17.48
C LEU A 79 30.50 -23.98 -16.98
N GLY A 80 31.61 -23.64 -17.65
CA GLY A 80 32.39 -22.44 -17.34
C GLY A 80 31.55 -21.17 -17.41
N GLN A 81 30.76 -21.03 -18.47
CA GLN A 81 29.82 -19.93 -18.63
C GLN A 81 28.73 -19.94 -17.56
N VAL A 82 28.15 -21.10 -17.24
CA VAL A 82 27.13 -21.20 -16.16
C VAL A 82 27.69 -20.73 -14.82
N LEU A 83 28.92 -21.11 -14.48
CA LEU A 83 29.56 -20.70 -13.24
C LEU A 83 29.88 -19.20 -13.25
N ALA A 84 30.42 -18.67 -14.36
CA ALA A 84 30.70 -17.24 -14.50
C ALA A 84 29.42 -16.38 -14.38
N ASP A 85 28.34 -16.79 -15.03
CA ASP A 85 27.04 -16.13 -14.96
C ASP A 85 26.44 -16.20 -13.56
N ASN A 86 26.62 -17.33 -12.86
CA ASN A 86 26.16 -17.47 -11.47
C ASN A 86 26.94 -16.57 -10.51
N LEU A 87 28.26 -16.50 -10.65
CA LEU A 87 29.11 -15.60 -9.86
C LEU A 87 28.70 -14.14 -10.07
N HIS A 88 28.56 -13.70 -11.32
CA HIS A 88 28.10 -12.33 -11.60
C HIS A 88 26.72 -12.05 -11.00
N LYS A 89 25.76 -12.97 -11.18
CA LYS A 89 24.41 -12.85 -10.60
C LYS A 89 24.43 -12.78 -9.06
N THR A 90 25.25 -13.59 -8.41
CA THR A 90 25.32 -13.65 -6.94
C THR A 90 26.07 -12.45 -6.38
N GLU A 91 27.09 -11.95 -7.07
CA GLU A 91 27.77 -10.71 -6.72
C GLU A 91 26.84 -9.51 -6.83
N GLU A 92 26.12 -9.36 -7.95
CA GLU A 92 25.09 -8.31 -8.12
C GLU A 92 24.04 -8.34 -6.99
N ARG A 93 23.62 -9.54 -6.58
CA ARG A 93 22.57 -9.70 -5.57
C ARG A 93 23.09 -9.52 -4.15
N TYR A 94 24.20 -10.13 -3.77
CA TYR A 94 24.63 -10.20 -2.37
C TYR A 94 25.72 -9.19 -2.02
N VAL A 95 26.51 -8.72 -3.00
CA VAL A 95 27.59 -7.73 -2.83
C VAL A 95 27.15 -6.38 -3.41
N ARG A 96 25.92 -5.98 -3.11
CA ARG A 96 25.33 -4.73 -3.57
C ARG A 96 25.73 -3.58 -2.63
N PRO A 97 26.37 -2.49 -3.13
CA PRO A 97 26.67 -1.32 -2.30
C PRO A 97 25.40 -0.66 -1.72
N PRO A 98 25.50 0.13 -0.63
CA PRO A 98 24.32 0.84 -0.09
C PRO A 98 23.70 1.84 -1.06
N ALA A 99 24.54 2.47 -1.90
CA ALA A 99 24.12 3.42 -2.91
C ALA A 99 24.45 2.88 -4.32
N PRO A 100 23.59 3.16 -5.31
CA PRO A 100 23.85 2.75 -6.69
C PRO A 100 25.16 3.34 -7.25
N PRO A 101 26.01 2.55 -7.92
CA PRO A 101 27.19 3.08 -8.61
C PRO A 101 26.80 3.96 -9.81
N PRO A 102 27.60 4.94 -10.24
CA PRO A 102 27.24 5.78 -11.38
C PRO A 102 27.17 4.98 -12.69
N HIS A 103 26.30 5.41 -13.62
CA HIS A 103 26.25 4.87 -14.97
C HIS A 103 25.94 5.96 -16.01
N VAL A 104 26.34 5.75 -17.25
CA VAL A 104 26.03 6.66 -18.38
C VAL A 104 24.52 6.68 -18.65
N LEU A 105 23.96 7.86 -18.94
CA LEU A 105 22.55 8.03 -19.29
C LEU A 105 22.33 7.82 -20.79
N PHE A 106 21.17 7.29 -21.16
CA PHE A 106 20.87 6.90 -22.55
C PHE A 106 20.68 8.07 -23.52
N ASP A 107 20.64 9.29 -23.00
CA ASP A 107 20.51 10.54 -23.75
C ASP A 107 21.70 11.49 -23.53
N ASP A 108 22.79 10.99 -22.92
CA ASP A 108 24.02 11.76 -22.82
C ASP A 108 24.51 12.14 -24.24
N GLY A 109 24.68 13.44 -24.46
CA GLY A 109 25.11 14.01 -25.74
C GLY A 109 24.00 14.37 -26.72
N LEU A 110 22.72 14.19 -26.37
CA LEU A 110 21.59 14.70 -27.16
C LEU A 110 21.31 16.18 -26.87
N ASP A 111 20.41 16.79 -27.64
CA ASP A 111 19.95 18.16 -27.38
C ASP A 111 19.31 18.25 -25.98
N PRO A 112 19.56 19.31 -25.19
CA PRO A 112 18.96 19.48 -23.87
C PRO A 112 17.43 19.35 -23.83
N ALA A 113 16.72 19.67 -24.92
CA ALA A 113 15.27 19.52 -25.02
C ALA A 113 14.81 18.05 -25.13
N GLU A 114 15.72 17.12 -25.46
CA GLU A 114 15.45 15.68 -25.59
C GLU A 114 16.11 14.85 -24.46
N GLN A 115 16.77 15.53 -23.54
CA GLN A 115 17.32 14.91 -22.34
C GLN A 115 16.27 14.87 -21.22
N LEU A 116 16.23 13.76 -20.50
CA LEU A 116 15.60 13.74 -19.18
C LEU A 116 16.29 14.77 -18.28
N PRO A 117 15.53 15.63 -17.57
CA PRO A 117 16.10 16.61 -16.65
C PRO A 117 17.02 15.92 -15.64
N ARG A 118 18.28 16.36 -15.57
CA ARG A 118 19.28 15.75 -14.68
C ARG A 118 18.90 15.86 -13.21
N GLN A 119 18.20 16.93 -12.87
CA GLN A 119 17.52 17.13 -11.59
C GLN A 119 16.12 17.67 -11.82
N ILE A 120 15.15 17.16 -11.08
CA ILE A 120 13.76 17.63 -11.14
C ILE A 120 13.05 17.42 -9.81
N ASP A 121 12.25 18.42 -9.44
CA ASP A 121 11.32 18.34 -8.32
C ASP A 121 9.90 18.18 -8.88
N ILE A 122 9.22 17.12 -8.46
CA ILE A 122 7.81 16.85 -8.80
C ILE A 122 6.97 16.88 -7.52
N THR A 123 5.99 17.79 -7.48
CA THR A 123 5.08 17.95 -6.35
C THR A 123 3.79 17.20 -6.62
N PHE A 124 3.41 16.31 -5.71
CA PHE A 124 2.18 15.54 -5.70
C PHE A 124 1.16 16.24 -4.80
N VAL A 125 -0.02 16.51 -5.34
CA VAL A 125 -1.12 17.13 -4.61
C VAL A 125 -2.33 16.23 -4.71
N GLU A 126 -2.82 15.75 -3.57
CA GLU A 126 -4.08 15.01 -3.49
C GLU A 126 -5.26 15.98 -3.37
N SER A 127 -6.32 15.74 -4.14
CA SER A 127 -7.59 16.47 -4.08
C SER A 127 -8.75 15.51 -4.32
N LEU A 128 -9.98 15.93 -3.98
CA LEU A 128 -11.19 15.19 -4.35
C LEU A 128 -11.74 15.73 -5.67
N GLU A 129 -11.94 14.85 -6.65
CA GLU A 129 -12.64 15.16 -7.90
C GLU A 129 -14.03 14.51 -7.90
N THR A 130 -15.06 15.26 -8.33
CA THR A 130 -16.47 14.83 -8.26
C THR A 130 -17.06 14.39 -9.59
N ASP A 131 -16.27 14.40 -10.68
CA ASP A 131 -16.70 14.12 -12.05
C ASP A 131 -16.21 12.75 -12.57
N ARG A 132 -15.49 11.97 -11.75
CA ARG A 132 -14.92 10.67 -12.12
C ARG A 132 -15.70 9.44 -11.66
N GLY A 133 -16.65 9.62 -10.75
CA GLY A 133 -17.44 8.55 -10.16
C GLY A 133 -18.79 9.05 -9.65
N ALA A 134 -19.60 8.13 -9.13
CA ALA A 134 -20.88 8.48 -8.49
C ALA A 134 -20.68 9.24 -7.16
N GLU A 135 -19.51 9.10 -6.55
CA GLU A 135 -19.07 9.74 -5.31
C GLU A 135 -17.73 10.46 -5.56
N PRO A 136 -17.35 11.47 -4.75
CA PRO A 136 -16.05 12.12 -4.86
C PRO A 136 -14.89 11.12 -4.75
N VAL A 137 -13.96 11.14 -5.71
CA VAL A 137 -12.82 10.23 -5.79
C VAL A 137 -11.53 11.01 -5.47
N PRO A 138 -10.66 10.48 -4.59
CA PRO A 138 -9.35 11.08 -4.38
C PRO A 138 -8.49 10.88 -5.63
N VAL A 139 -7.95 11.99 -6.12
CA VAL A 139 -7.03 12.05 -7.25
C VAL A 139 -5.72 12.69 -6.82
N VAL A 140 -4.64 12.33 -7.49
CA VAL A 140 -3.35 12.97 -7.39
C VAL A 140 -3.04 13.67 -8.69
N ARG A 141 -2.66 14.95 -8.59
CA ARG A 141 -2.09 15.71 -9.69
C ARG A 141 -0.64 16.03 -9.38
N ILE A 142 0.23 15.84 -10.38
CA ILE A 142 1.66 16.14 -10.24
C ILE A 142 2.03 17.45 -10.94
N TYR A 143 3.02 18.15 -10.37
CA TYR A 143 3.45 19.46 -10.83
C TYR A 143 4.97 19.57 -10.93
N ARG A 144 5.46 20.26 -11.96
CA ARG A 144 6.84 20.73 -12.07
C ARG A 144 6.83 22.26 -11.90
N GLY A 145 7.21 22.74 -10.72
CA GLY A 145 6.94 24.12 -10.34
C GLY A 145 5.44 24.37 -10.30
N GLU A 146 4.93 25.34 -11.07
CA GLU A 146 3.50 25.64 -11.16
C GLU A 146 2.79 24.90 -12.32
N LYS A 147 3.54 24.30 -13.25
CA LYS A 147 2.97 23.60 -14.41
C LYS A 147 2.54 22.19 -14.01
N ALA A 148 1.26 21.87 -14.21
CA ALA A 148 0.78 20.50 -14.10
C ALA A 148 1.43 19.60 -15.16
N VAL A 149 1.74 18.37 -14.78
CA VAL A 149 2.35 17.36 -15.63
C VAL A 149 1.37 16.19 -15.76
N GLY A 150 1.02 15.81 -16.98
CA GLY A 150 0.03 14.75 -17.21
C GLY A 150 -1.39 15.08 -16.74
N ASP A 151 -2.21 14.04 -16.69
CA ASP A 151 -3.59 14.08 -16.20
C ASP A 151 -3.65 13.64 -14.73
N PRO A 152 -4.68 14.03 -13.95
CA PRO A 152 -4.85 13.54 -12.59
C PRO A 152 -5.10 12.04 -12.58
N LEU A 153 -4.55 11.38 -11.58
CA LEU A 153 -4.62 9.93 -11.40
C LEU A 153 -5.46 9.61 -10.17
N ASP A 154 -6.43 8.71 -10.31
CA ASP A 154 -7.10 8.04 -9.19
C ASP A 154 -6.53 6.60 -9.08
N ASP A 155 -7.09 5.81 -8.17
CA ASP A 155 -6.66 4.43 -7.95
C ASP A 155 -7.16 3.47 -9.07
N ASN A 156 -8.11 3.88 -9.91
CA ASN A 156 -8.81 3.03 -10.89
C ASN A 156 -9.28 1.67 -10.32
N SER A 157 -9.65 1.65 -9.04
CA SER A 157 -10.06 0.47 -8.28
C SER A 157 -11.23 0.84 -7.36
N ASP A 158 -12.10 -0.12 -7.06
CA ASP A 158 -13.13 0.03 -6.02
C ASP A 158 -12.49 0.13 -4.62
N ASP A 159 -11.25 -0.35 -4.48
CA ASP A 159 -10.45 -0.26 -3.27
C ASP A 159 -9.55 0.99 -3.30
N ASN A 160 -9.57 1.80 -2.22
CA ASN A 160 -8.61 2.88 -2.02
C ASN A 160 -7.24 2.28 -1.61
N ASP A 161 -6.48 1.86 -2.61
CA ASP A 161 -5.17 1.22 -2.48
C ASP A 161 -4.00 2.19 -2.62
N ASP A 162 -4.31 3.47 -2.84
CA ASP A 162 -3.37 4.57 -3.04
C ASP A 162 -2.51 4.45 -4.32
N TYR A 163 -2.92 3.64 -5.31
CA TYR A 163 -2.24 3.52 -6.60
C TYR A 163 -2.16 4.85 -7.36
N ARG A 164 -2.99 5.84 -7.04
CA ARG A 164 -2.86 7.23 -7.54
C ARG A 164 -1.48 7.87 -7.35
N TYR A 165 -0.63 7.37 -6.45
CA TYR A 165 0.75 7.83 -6.25
C TYR A 165 1.80 7.07 -7.09
N HIS A 166 1.41 6.17 -7.99
CA HIS A 166 2.35 5.30 -8.71
C HIS A 166 3.36 6.03 -9.61
N ASP A 167 3.11 7.30 -9.98
CA ASP A 167 4.11 8.13 -10.67
C ASP A 167 5.45 8.24 -9.91
N ALA A 168 5.45 8.01 -8.59
CA ALA A 168 6.68 7.86 -7.82
C ALA A 168 7.58 6.70 -8.30
N LEU A 169 6.98 5.63 -8.85
CA LEU A 169 7.69 4.49 -9.43
C LEU A 169 8.36 4.87 -10.75
N HIS A 170 7.67 5.64 -11.61
CA HIS A 170 8.23 6.17 -12.85
C HIS A 170 9.39 7.15 -12.58
N LEU A 171 9.29 7.96 -11.53
CA LEU A 171 10.41 8.76 -11.04
C LEU A 171 11.58 7.90 -10.56
N GLY A 172 11.29 6.76 -9.93
CA GLY A 172 12.28 5.73 -9.59
C GLY A 172 13.01 5.19 -10.80
N HIS A 173 12.29 4.74 -11.83
CA HIS A 173 12.90 4.28 -13.08
C HIS A 173 13.74 5.39 -13.73
N MET A 174 13.19 6.61 -13.82
CA MET A 174 13.87 7.76 -14.41
C MET A 174 15.19 8.06 -13.69
N ALA A 175 15.17 8.23 -12.36
CA ALA A 175 16.33 8.62 -11.56
C ALA A 175 17.38 7.51 -11.43
N LEU A 176 16.93 6.26 -11.25
CA LEU A 176 17.80 5.16 -10.87
C LEU A 176 18.19 4.26 -12.03
N LEU A 177 17.41 4.22 -13.12
CA LEU A 177 17.77 3.47 -14.35
C LEU A 177 18.20 4.40 -15.49
N GLY A 178 17.99 5.70 -15.37
CA GLY A 178 18.13 6.65 -16.48
C GLY A 178 17.10 6.41 -17.59
N TRP A 179 16.01 5.71 -17.29
CA TRP A 179 15.02 5.23 -18.26
C TRP A 179 13.61 5.37 -17.71
N SER A 180 12.73 6.04 -18.45
CA SER A 180 11.29 6.04 -18.23
C SER A 180 10.60 6.63 -19.47
N PRO A 181 10.11 5.81 -20.41
CA PRO A 181 9.29 6.29 -21.52
C PRO A 181 8.02 7.03 -21.06
N THR A 182 7.43 6.66 -19.92
CA THR A 182 6.31 7.37 -19.30
C THR A 182 6.75 8.80 -18.95
N MET A 183 7.80 8.99 -18.16
CA MET A 183 8.28 10.34 -17.79
C MET A 183 8.75 11.15 -19.00
N ARG A 184 9.37 10.52 -20.01
CA ARG A 184 9.71 11.23 -21.26
C ARG A 184 8.48 11.78 -21.97
N GLY A 185 7.37 11.02 -21.95
CA GLY A 185 6.08 11.47 -22.47
C GLY A 185 5.52 12.63 -21.67
N LEU A 186 5.41 12.46 -20.34
CA LEU A 186 4.84 13.44 -19.42
C LEU A 186 5.62 14.76 -19.40
N LEU A 187 6.95 14.70 -19.47
CA LEU A 187 7.84 15.86 -19.46
C LEU A 187 8.09 16.45 -20.85
N GLU A 188 7.50 15.87 -21.90
CA GLU A 188 7.62 16.32 -23.30
C GLU A 188 9.06 16.29 -23.86
N VAL A 189 9.93 15.39 -23.37
CA VAL A 189 11.35 15.26 -23.73
C VAL A 189 11.68 13.98 -24.51
N LYS A 190 10.76 13.54 -25.38
CA LYS A 190 11.00 12.39 -26.27
C LYS A 190 12.08 12.72 -27.30
N ARG A 191 12.92 11.74 -27.65
CA ARG A 191 14.09 11.89 -28.56
C ARG A 191 13.68 11.86 -30.03
N ARG A 192 12.89 12.85 -30.45
CA ARG A 192 12.28 12.99 -31.79
C ARG A 192 13.31 13.20 -32.91
N SER A 193 14.51 13.70 -32.60
CA SER A 193 15.62 13.82 -33.55
C SER A 193 16.04 12.47 -34.15
N SER A 194 15.84 11.37 -33.41
CA SER A 194 16.02 10.00 -33.89
C SER A 194 14.66 9.30 -34.01
N PRO A 195 14.08 9.20 -35.22
CA PRO A 195 12.78 8.56 -35.42
C PRO A 195 12.69 7.14 -34.87
N ASP A 196 13.77 6.35 -34.98
CA ASP A 196 13.80 4.98 -34.46
C ASP A 196 13.88 4.92 -32.94
N THR A 197 14.70 5.78 -32.31
CA THR A 197 14.76 5.87 -30.85
C THR A 197 13.40 6.31 -30.29
N ASN A 198 12.80 7.35 -30.86
CA ASN A 198 11.48 7.82 -30.46
C ASN A 198 10.39 6.75 -30.62
N ARG A 199 10.43 5.97 -31.72
CA ARG A 199 9.42 4.92 -31.98
C ARG A 199 9.58 3.71 -31.07
N VAL A 200 10.82 3.29 -30.80
CA VAL A 200 11.12 2.03 -30.08
C VAL A 200 11.30 2.25 -28.59
N GLN A 201 12.09 3.24 -28.18
CA GLN A 201 12.46 3.46 -26.79
C GLN A 201 11.50 4.41 -26.06
N ASP A 202 11.01 5.45 -26.74
CA ASP A 202 10.12 6.48 -26.15
C ASP A 202 8.66 6.33 -26.61
N GLY A 203 8.39 5.31 -27.43
CA GLY A 203 7.12 5.08 -28.12
C GLY A 203 6.06 4.47 -27.21
N GLY A 204 4.82 4.41 -27.69
CA GLY A 204 3.68 3.93 -26.90
C GLY A 204 3.87 2.50 -26.35
N ARG A 205 4.52 1.60 -27.09
CA ARG A 205 4.80 0.24 -26.62
C ARG A 205 5.73 0.23 -25.40
N ALA A 206 6.77 1.05 -25.40
CA ALA A 206 7.71 1.13 -24.28
C ALA A 206 7.03 1.73 -23.04
N ALA A 207 6.21 2.76 -23.21
CA ALA A 207 5.40 3.35 -22.13
C ALA A 207 4.43 2.32 -21.54
N VAL A 208 3.64 1.61 -22.37
CA VAL A 208 2.72 0.57 -21.89
C VAL A 208 3.44 -0.57 -21.16
N ILE A 209 4.64 -0.94 -21.60
CA ILE A 209 5.47 -1.92 -20.87
C ILE A 209 5.86 -1.39 -19.49
N GLU A 210 6.26 -0.12 -19.39
CA GLU A 210 6.62 0.51 -18.12
C GLU A 210 5.42 0.61 -17.17
N GLU A 211 4.26 1.06 -17.65
CA GLU A 211 2.99 1.10 -16.91
C GLU A 211 2.59 -0.29 -16.40
N GLY A 212 2.62 -1.29 -17.28
CA GLY A 212 2.33 -2.68 -16.90
C GLY A 212 3.33 -3.24 -15.89
N LEU A 213 4.58 -2.78 -15.94
CA LEU A 213 5.59 -3.09 -14.94
C LEU A 213 5.26 -2.46 -13.59
N ALA A 214 4.92 -1.17 -13.56
CA ALA A 214 4.52 -0.46 -12.34
C ALA A 214 3.33 -1.16 -11.67
N ALA A 215 2.29 -1.51 -12.45
CA ALA A 215 1.12 -2.24 -11.96
C ALA A 215 1.46 -3.65 -11.43
N TYR A 216 2.29 -4.42 -12.17
CA TYR A 216 2.71 -5.75 -11.73
C TYR A 216 3.52 -5.69 -10.42
N VAL A 217 4.51 -4.80 -10.34
CA VAL A 217 5.32 -4.65 -9.11
C VAL A 217 4.44 -4.14 -7.98
N PHE A 218 3.45 -3.28 -8.23
CA PHE A 218 2.52 -2.82 -7.21
C PHE A 218 1.71 -3.95 -6.59
N SER A 219 1.19 -4.88 -7.41
CA SER A 219 0.50 -6.07 -6.91
C SER A 219 1.37 -6.90 -5.97
N VAL A 220 2.68 -7.04 -6.26
CA VAL A 220 3.59 -7.77 -5.37
C VAL A 220 3.95 -6.92 -4.15
N ALA A 221 4.18 -5.63 -4.33
CA ALA A 221 4.55 -4.72 -3.27
C ALA A 221 3.46 -4.62 -2.20
N SER A 222 2.18 -4.61 -2.58
CA SER A 222 1.05 -4.55 -1.63
C SER A 222 1.02 -5.76 -0.68
N GLU A 223 1.38 -6.96 -1.17
CA GLU A 223 1.54 -8.18 -0.36
C GLU A 223 2.77 -8.13 0.57
N HIS A 224 3.77 -7.32 0.22
CA HIS A 224 5.02 -7.15 0.95
C HIS A 224 5.12 -5.83 1.73
N SER A 225 3.99 -5.25 2.15
CA SER A 225 3.94 -3.97 2.88
C SER A 225 4.71 -2.84 2.18
N PHE A 226 4.61 -2.81 0.86
CA PHE A 226 5.32 -1.88 -0.03
C PHE A 226 6.83 -1.86 0.20
N PHE A 227 7.44 -3.00 0.53
CA PHE A 227 8.85 -3.15 0.86
C PHE A 227 9.33 -2.24 2.02
N ALA A 228 8.47 -1.98 3.01
CA ALA A 228 8.82 -1.10 4.14
C ALA A 228 9.96 -1.64 5.02
N THR A 229 10.07 -2.96 5.15
CA THR A 229 11.04 -3.64 6.03
C THR A 229 12.13 -4.41 5.29
N GLY A 230 12.01 -4.53 3.96
CA GLY A 230 12.93 -5.28 3.12
C GLY A 230 13.99 -4.39 2.48
N ASP A 231 15.23 -4.85 2.46
CA ASP A 231 16.32 -4.28 1.68
C ASP A 231 16.45 -4.93 0.28
N ARG A 232 15.55 -5.89 -0.03
CA ARG A 232 15.56 -6.73 -1.23
C ARG A 232 14.19 -6.83 -1.88
N VAL A 233 14.23 -7.04 -3.20
CA VAL A 233 13.07 -7.36 -4.01
C VAL A 233 13.11 -8.87 -4.35
N PRO A 234 11.95 -9.57 -4.36
CA PRO A 234 11.87 -10.94 -4.82
C PRO A 234 12.54 -11.14 -6.20
N ALA A 235 13.31 -12.22 -6.33
CA ALA A 235 14.19 -12.43 -7.50
C ALA A 235 13.40 -12.64 -8.80
N ASP A 236 12.21 -13.22 -8.70
CA ASP A 236 11.24 -13.41 -9.76
C ASP A 236 10.67 -12.08 -10.28
N VAL A 237 10.40 -11.11 -9.40
CA VAL A 237 9.98 -9.75 -9.80
C VAL A 237 11.07 -9.09 -10.65
N ILE A 238 12.32 -9.11 -10.18
CA ILE A 238 13.46 -8.55 -10.92
C ILE A 238 13.64 -9.26 -12.27
N LYS A 239 13.51 -10.59 -12.29
CA LYS A 239 13.59 -11.38 -13.52
C LYS A 239 12.47 -11.01 -14.51
N ALA A 240 11.26 -10.79 -14.03
CA ALA A 240 10.13 -10.34 -14.84
C ALA A 240 10.40 -8.96 -15.46
N CYS A 241 10.88 -7.99 -14.65
CA CYS A 241 11.26 -6.65 -15.13
C CYS A 241 12.25 -6.72 -16.29
N ARG A 242 13.35 -7.47 -16.10
CA ARG A 242 14.40 -7.65 -17.11
C ARG A 242 13.89 -8.38 -18.35
N LYS A 243 13.00 -9.37 -18.18
CA LYS A 243 12.45 -10.12 -19.32
C LYS A 243 11.53 -9.25 -20.17
N MET A 244 10.63 -8.50 -19.54
CA MET A 244 9.68 -7.60 -20.22
C MET A 244 10.39 -6.48 -20.99
N THR A 245 11.51 -5.98 -20.45
CA THR A 245 12.27 -4.87 -21.04
C THR A 245 13.50 -5.28 -21.86
N SER A 246 13.70 -6.59 -22.07
CA SER A 246 14.90 -7.16 -22.74
C SER A 246 15.18 -6.65 -24.16
N HIS A 247 14.20 -6.04 -24.82
CA HIS A 247 14.31 -5.48 -26.18
C HIS A 247 14.43 -3.94 -26.20
N LEU A 248 14.51 -3.32 -25.02
CA LEU A 248 14.65 -1.87 -24.83
C LEU A 248 16.06 -1.55 -24.32
N GLU A 249 16.45 -0.28 -24.38
CA GLU A 249 17.78 0.18 -23.95
C GLU A 249 18.07 -0.11 -22.46
N VAL A 250 17.02 -0.12 -21.62
CA VAL A 250 17.12 -0.45 -20.19
C VAL A 250 17.55 -1.90 -19.93
N ALA A 251 17.59 -2.77 -20.95
CA ALA A 251 18.19 -4.10 -20.86
C ALA A 251 19.68 -4.07 -20.49
N GLN A 252 20.35 -2.91 -20.68
CA GLN A 252 21.72 -2.66 -20.23
C GLN A 252 21.84 -2.51 -18.70
N ARG A 253 20.73 -2.38 -17.97
CA ARG A 253 20.71 -2.24 -16.51
C ARG A 253 20.79 -3.59 -15.81
N SER A 254 21.59 -3.63 -14.76
CA SER A 254 21.83 -4.83 -13.94
C SER A 254 20.60 -5.22 -13.12
N SER A 255 20.62 -6.42 -12.55
CA SER A 255 19.59 -6.84 -11.59
C SER A 255 19.57 -5.93 -10.35
N ALA A 256 20.76 -5.46 -9.95
CA ALA A 256 20.92 -4.54 -8.83
C ALA A 256 20.32 -3.16 -9.13
N ASP A 257 20.48 -2.63 -10.34
CA ASP A 257 19.88 -1.35 -10.76
C ASP A 257 18.36 -1.36 -10.65
N TRP A 258 17.72 -2.44 -11.11
CA TRP A 258 16.28 -2.64 -10.94
C TRP A 258 15.87 -2.71 -9.46
N GLU A 259 16.67 -3.38 -8.63
CA GLU A 259 16.39 -3.47 -7.20
C GLU A 259 16.46 -2.09 -6.52
N TYR A 260 17.46 -1.26 -6.85
CA TYR A 260 17.52 0.12 -6.37
C TYR A 260 16.31 0.93 -6.85
N ALA A 261 15.97 0.85 -8.14
CA ALA A 261 14.86 1.61 -8.74
C ALA A 261 13.52 1.32 -8.05
N ILE A 262 13.22 0.04 -7.84
CA ILE A 262 12.00 -0.40 -7.16
C ILE A 262 12.00 0.08 -5.71
N LEU A 263 13.06 -0.19 -4.95
CA LEU A 263 13.12 0.18 -3.53
C LEU A 263 13.06 1.71 -3.33
N GLY A 264 13.74 2.48 -4.19
CA GLY A 264 13.72 3.94 -4.17
C GLY A 264 12.35 4.51 -4.53
N GLY A 265 11.70 3.98 -5.58
CA GLY A 265 10.35 4.36 -5.97
C GLY A 265 9.33 4.08 -4.85
N TYR A 266 9.37 2.89 -4.23
CA TYR A 266 8.47 2.56 -3.13
C TYR A 266 8.77 3.33 -1.84
N ALA A 267 10.02 3.74 -1.60
CA ALA A 267 10.32 4.65 -0.50
C ALA A 267 9.59 5.99 -0.67
N MET A 268 9.58 6.55 -1.88
CA MET A 268 8.85 7.78 -2.19
C MET A 268 7.33 7.57 -2.15
N PHE A 269 6.84 6.47 -2.73
CA PHE A 269 5.43 6.09 -2.68
C PHE A 269 4.91 6.05 -1.24
N ARG A 270 5.64 5.38 -0.33
CA ARG A 270 5.27 5.30 1.09
C ARG A 270 5.27 6.68 1.76
N ALA A 271 6.26 7.53 1.47
CA ALA A 271 6.33 8.87 2.03
C ALA A 271 5.16 9.75 1.55
N LEU A 272 4.84 9.71 0.25
CA LEU A 272 3.70 10.41 -0.34
C LEU A 272 2.38 9.94 0.26
N ARG A 273 2.20 8.63 0.39
CA ARG A 273 1.00 8.02 0.99
C ARG A 273 0.83 8.44 2.46
N GLN A 274 1.92 8.48 3.22
CA GLN A 274 1.92 8.89 4.62
C GLN A 274 1.52 10.36 4.79
N HIS A 275 2.00 11.23 3.90
CA HIS A 275 1.80 12.69 4.00
C HIS A 275 0.67 13.23 3.11
N ARG A 276 -0.03 12.36 2.37
CA ARG A 276 -1.09 12.70 1.40
C ARG A 276 -0.65 13.77 0.39
N GLY A 277 0.55 13.60 -0.13
CA GLY A 277 1.21 14.55 -1.02
C GLY A 277 2.63 14.88 -0.57
N GLY A 278 3.24 15.86 -1.24
CA GLY A 278 4.61 16.30 -1.00
C GLY A 278 5.43 16.37 -2.28
N THR A 279 6.72 16.67 -2.16
CA THR A 279 7.61 16.86 -3.31
C THR A 279 8.68 15.78 -3.34
N VAL A 280 8.78 15.08 -4.47
CA VAL A 280 9.84 14.11 -4.77
C VAL A 280 10.86 14.77 -5.67
N ARG A 281 12.11 14.83 -5.19
CA ARG A 281 13.26 15.26 -5.98
C ARG A 281 13.96 14.04 -6.57
N ALA A 282 14.09 14.01 -7.89
CA ALA A 282 14.85 13.03 -8.63
C ALA A 282 16.17 13.64 -9.11
N ASP A 283 17.28 12.96 -8.85
CA ASP A 283 18.61 13.30 -9.34
C ASP A 283 19.19 12.10 -10.10
N LEU A 284 19.30 12.25 -11.43
CA LEU A 284 19.78 11.21 -12.34
C LEU A 284 21.31 11.10 -12.31
N GLY A 285 22.01 12.17 -11.96
CA GLY A 285 23.47 12.17 -11.86
C GLY A 285 23.94 11.48 -10.59
N ALA A 286 23.28 11.77 -9.46
CA ALA A 286 23.53 11.13 -8.18
C ALA A 286 22.85 9.76 -8.05
N ARG A 287 21.89 9.43 -8.95
CA ARG A 287 21.03 8.25 -8.86
C ARG A 287 20.32 8.18 -7.50
N THR A 288 19.56 9.24 -7.18
CA THR A 288 18.86 9.35 -5.88
C THR A 288 17.44 9.90 -6.02
N LEU A 289 16.61 9.54 -5.06
CA LEU A 289 15.31 10.15 -4.80
C LEU A 289 15.27 10.68 -3.37
N THR A 290 14.75 11.89 -3.17
CA THR A 290 14.55 12.47 -1.85
C THR A 290 13.15 13.08 -1.73
N PHE A 291 12.59 13.06 -0.53
CA PHE A 291 11.23 13.51 -0.25
C PHE A 291 11.21 14.76 0.65
N THR A 292 10.33 15.69 0.34
CA THR A 292 9.98 16.85 1.18
C THR A 292 8.47 16.80 1.46
N PRO A 293 8.02 16.82 2.73
CA PRO A 293 6.60 16.84 3.04
C PRO A 293 5.93 18.13 2.56
N PRO A 294 4.62 18.10 2.29
CA PRO A 294 3.89 19.30 1.87
C PRO A 294 3.98 20.38 2.96
N SER A 295 4.08 21.64 2.56
CA SER A 295 3.96 22.75 3.51
C SER A 295 2.57 22.71 4.15
N PRO A 296 2.42 22.93 5.47
CA PRO A 296 1.12 23.01 6.09
C PRO A 296 0.31 24.10 5.38
N GLN A 297 -0.83 23.75 4.78
CA GLN A 297 -1.68 24.75 4.16
C GLN A 297 -2.19 25.70 5.25
N PRO A 298 -2.11 27.04 5.06
CA PRO A 298 -2.76 27.96 5.97
C PRO A 298 -4.27 27.73 5.91
N GLN A 299 -4.82 27.11 6.96
CA GLN A 299 -6.27 27.03 7.12
C GLN A 299 -6.82 28.43 7.40
N PRO A 300 -8.00 28.79 6.86
CA PRO A 300 -8.70 29.98 7.32
C PRO A 300 -8.85 29.91 8.84
N ALA A 301 -8.74 31.06 9.51
CA ALA A 301 -8.85 31.11 10.97
C ALA A 301 -10.17 30.44 11.40
N PRO A 302 -10.14 29.58 12.44
CA PRO A 302 -11.34 28.88 12.90
C PRO A 302 -12.40 29.91 13.29
N THR A 303 -13.61 29.73 12.78
CA THR A 303 -14.75 30.61 13.07
C THR A 303 -15.61 30.06 14.22
N LEU A 304 -15.31 28.85 14.69
CA LEU A 304 -15.97 28.17 15.80
C LEU A 304 -14.92 27.51 16.71
N ILE A 305 -14.91 27.85 18.00
CA ILE A 305 -14.04 27.22 19.00
C ILE A 305 -14.89 26.33 19.89
N LEU A 306 -14.66 25.02 19.84
CA LEU A 306 -15.36 24.04 20.66
C LEU A 306 -14.68 23.91 22.02
N LYS A 307 -15.46 23.69 23.08
CA LYS A 307 -14.92 23.53 24.43
C LYS A 307 -14.13 22.22 24.52
N PRO A 308 -12.93 22.22 25.12
CA PRO A 308 -12.15 21.00 25.34
C PRO A 308 -12.87 20.04 26.30
N GLY A 309 -12.56 18.75 26.22
CA GLY A 309 -13.20 17.73 27.05
C GLY A 309 -14.64 17.40 26.66
N LYS A 310 -15.08 17.82 25.47
CA LYS A 310 -16.42 17.57 24.95
C LYS A 310 -16.45 16.47 23.91
N VAL A 311 -17.54 15.70 23.90
CA VAL A 311 -17.80 14.63 22.93
C VAL A 311 -19.07 14.95 22.15
N ILE A 312 -18.91 15.16 20.85
CA ILE A 312 -20.00 15.45 19.92
C ILE A 312 -20.14 14.24 19.00
N VAL A 313 -21.34 13.71 18.87
CA VAL A 313 -21.60 12.50 18.07
C VAL A 313 -22.54 12.82 16.92
N PHE A 314 -22.19 12.35 15.72
CA PHE A 314 -23.05 12.28 14.55
C PHE A 314 -23.48 10.84 14.36
N GLU A 315 -24.77 10.58 14.54
CA GLU A 315 -25.35 9.22 14.47
C GLU A 315 -26.56 9.16 13.55
N GLY A 316 -26.94 7.96 13.14
CA GLY A 316 -28.16 7.74 12.35
C GLY A 316 -27.93 6.94 11.08
N LEU A 317 -28.90 7.05 10.17
CA LEU A 317 -29.00 6.20 8.98
C LEU A 317 -27.85 6.43 7.99
N ASP A 318 -27.53 5.40 7.22
CA ASP A 318 -26.57 5.47 6.12
C ASP A 318 -27.11 6.40 5.03
N LYS A 319 -26.21 7.14 4.37
CA LYS A 319 -26.54 8.16 3.36
C LYS A 319 -27.48 9.28 3.86
N ALA A 320 -27.46 9.58 5.16
CA ALA A 320 -28.23 10.67 5.78
C ALA A 320 -27.47 12.01 5.90
N GLY A 321 -26.30 12.15 5.28
CA GLY A 321 -25.54 13.41 5.24
C GLY A 321 -24.58 13.66 6.43
N LYS A 322 -24.34 12.66 7.30
CA LYS A 322 -23.46 12.77 8.47
C LYS A 322 -22.04 13.23 8.11
N SER A 323 -21.37 12.50 7.21
CA SER A 323 -19.98 12.80 6.83
C SER A 323 -19.84 14.17 6.16
N THR A 324 -20.83 14.58 5.35
CA THR A 324 -20.88 15.95 4.80
C THR A 324 -20.93 17.01 5.90
N GLN A 325 -21.75 16.82 6.93
CA GLN A 325 -21.85 17.78 8.03
C GLN A 325 -20.62 17.77 8.95
N ARG A 326 -20.01 16.60 9.12
CA ARG A 326 -18.72 16.46 9.80
C ARG A 326 -17.62 17.24 9.09
N ASP A 327 -17.51 17.11 7.77
CA ASP A 327 -16.49 17.80 6.97
C ASP A 327 -16.69 19.33 6.99
N LEU A 328 -17.95 19.79 6.94
CA LEU A 328 -18.27 21.21 7.12
C LEU A 328 -17.89 21.71 8.51
N LEU A 329 -18.16 20.94 9.57
CA LEU A 329 -17.73 21.28 10.93
C LEU A 329 -16.21 21.33 11.04
N GLU A 330 -15.51 20.36 10.46
CA GLU A 330 -14.04 20.32 10.43
C GLU A 330 -13.43 21.54 9.71
N SER A 331 -14.16 22.15 8.77
CA SER A 331 -13.71 23.35 8.04
C SER A 331 -13.79 24.65 8.84
N VAL A 332 -14.56 24.68 9.93
CA VAL A 332 -14.82 25.91 10.71
C VAL A 332 -14.22 25.87 12.12
N VAL A 333 -13.70 24.72 12.57
CA VAL A 333 -13.09 24.54 13.90
C VAL A 333 -11.57 24.46 13.85
N ASP A 334 -10.91 24.69 14.98
CA ASP A 334 -9.47 24.49 15.12
C ASP A 334 -9.13 22.99 15.20
N ARG A 335 -8.42 22.49 14.18
CA ARG A 335 -8.00 21.08 14.12
C ARG A 335 -6.93 20.70 15.15
N ASN A 336 -6.25 21.67 15.77
CA ASN A 336 -5.28 21.37 16.84
C ASN A 336 -5.98 21.04 18.16
N SER A 337 -7.21 21.53 18.34
CA SER A 337 -8.02 21.34 19.54
C SER A 337 -9.30 20.54 19.30
N THR A 338 -9.51 20.03 18.08
CA THR A 338 -10.65 19.16 17.73
C THR A 338 -10.19 17.93 16.97
N SER A 339 -10.51 16.73 17.48
CA SER A 339 -10.24 15.46 16.82
C SER A 339 -11.50 14.90 16.19
N PHE A 340 -11.41 14.42 14.95
CA PHE A 340 -12.51 13.77 14.23
C PHE A 340 -12.19 12.29 14.03
N VAL A 341 -13.08 11.41 14.47
CA VAL A 341 -12.90 9.95 14.33
C VAL A 341 -14.17 9.30 13.80
N HIS A 342 -14.02 8.42 12.81
CA HIS A 342 -15.12 7.58 12.32
C HIS A 342 -15.03 6.19 12.93
N MET A 343 -16.14 5.69 13.48
CA MET A 343 -16.26 4.33 14.01
C MET A 343 -17.00 3.43 13.02
N PRO A 344 -16.58 2.17 12.83
CA PRO A 344 -15.57 1.44 13.59
C PRO A 344 -14.15 1.56 13.01
N SER A 345 -13.90 2.42 12.00
CA SER A 345 -12.56 2.53 11.40
C SER A 345 -11.47 2.94 12.40
N GLY A 346 -11.84 3.72 13.42
CA GLY A 346 -11.01 4.04 14.56
C GLY A 346 -9.74 4.82 14.23
N VAL A 347 -8.78 4.75 15.14
CA VAL A 347 -7.53 5.53 15.11
C VAL A 347 -6.30 4.71 14.72
N ALA A 348 -6.34 3.39 14.91
CA ALA A 348 -5.20 2.49 14.70
C ALA A 348 -5.13 1.94 13.26
N ASP A 349 -3.93 1.52 12.83
CA ASP A 349 -3.79 0.83 11.53
C ASP A 349 -4.53 -0.51 11.52
N PHE A 350 -4.53 -1.22 12.65
CA PHE A 350 -5.28 -2.46 12.82
C PHE A 350 -6.79 -2.25 12.57
N THR A 351 -7.40 -1.26 13.21
CA THR A 351 -8.84 -0.98 13.07
C THR A 351 -9.20 -0.55 11.66
N ARG A 352 -8.35 0.25 11.01
CA ARG A 352 -8.55 0.64 9.59
C ARG A 352 -8.45 -0.54 8.62
N ARG A 353 -7.57 -1.52 8.88
CA ARG A 353 -7.49 -2.75 8.06
C ARG A 353 -8.68 -3.67 8.30
N LEU A 354 -9.04 -3.88 9.57
CA LEU A 354 -10.18 -4.72 9.92
C LEU A 354 -11.47 -4.13 9.36
N TYR A 355 -11.68 -2.83 9.50
CA TYR A 355 -12.85 -2.17 8.93
C TYR A 355 -12.94 -2.33 7.40
N ARG A 356 -11.83 -2.11 6.66
CA ARG A 356 -11.80 -2.38 5.22
C ARG A 356 -12.15 -3.82 4.87
N LEU A 357 -11.68 -4.79 5.66
CA LEU A 357 -12.04 -6.19 5.46
C LEU A 357 -13.54 -6.43 5.71
N LEU A 358 -14.14 -5.78 6.71
CA LEU A 358 -15.57 -5.89 7.00
C LEU A 358 -16.44 -5.28 5.90
N GLU A 359 -16.01 -4.20 5.27
CA GLU A 359 -16.72 -3.59 4.13
C GLU A 359 -16.60 -4.44 2.86
N THR A 360 -15.40 -4.95 2.56
CA THR A 360 -15.13 -5.65 1.29
C THR A 360 -15.48 -7.14 1.34
N ARG A 361 -15.28 -7.80 2.49
CA ARG A 361 -15.49 -9.24 2.68
C ARG A 361 -16.08 -9.51 4.07
N PRO A 362 -17.30 -9.02 4.35
CA PRO A 362 -17.90 -9.18 5.66
C PRO A 362 -18.12 -10.65 6.04
N PRO A 363 -18.03 -10.99 7.34
CA PRO A 363 -18.49 -12.28 7.84
C PRO A 363 -19.96 -12.54 7.48
N VAL A 364 -20.28 -13.80 7.17
CA VAL A 364 -21.65 -14.27 6.91
C VAL A 364 -22.49 -14.22 8.18
N GLY A 365 -21.90 -14.52 9.34
CA GLY A 365 -22.59 -14.51 10.62
C GLY A 365 -22.76 -13.09 11.18
N PRO A 366 -23.99 -12.63 11.48
CA PRO A 366 -24.25 -11.32 12.07
C PRO A 366 -23.48 -11.06 13.38
N LEU A 367 -23.41 -12.05 14.27
CA LEU A 367 -22.66 -11.94 15.53
C LEU A 367 -21.15 -11.74 15.28
N ALA A 368 -20.56 -12.49 14.35
CA ALA A 368 -19.15 -12.37 14.03
C ALA A 368 -18.81 -10.96 13.52
N ARG A 369 -19.70 -10.36 12.72
CA ARG A 369 -19.55 -8.98 12.25
C ARG A 369 -19.61 -7.98 13.42
N GLN A 370 -20.56 -8.12 14.34
CA GLN A 370 -20.67 -7.21 15.49
C GLN A 370 -19.50 -7.35 16.47
N LEU A 371 -19.00 -8.56 16.70
CA LEU A 371 -17.79 -8.78 17.52
C LEU A 371 -16.55 -8.16 16.88
N ALA A 372 -16.44 -8.17 15.55
CA ALA A 372 -15.36 -7.50 14.85
C ALA A 372 -15.46 -5.96 14.97
N HIS A 373 -16.65 -5.37 14.87
CA HIS A 373 -16.87 -3.95 15.17
C HIS A 373 -16.50 -3.61 16.61
N LEU A 374 -16.93 -4.43 17.58
CA LEU A 374 -16.58 -4.25 18.99
C LEU A 374 -15.07 -4.37 19.25
N SER A 375 -14.37 -5.22 18.51
CA SER A 375 -12.91 -5.30 18.57
C SER A 375 -12.27 -4.00 18.12
N CYS A 376 -12.78 -3.38 17.04
CA CYS A 376 -12.32 -2.05 16.63
C CYS A 376 -12.62 -0.96 17.67
N HIS A 377 -13.78 -1.05 18.33
CA HIS A 377 -14.18 -0.11 19.37
C HIS A 377 -13.23 -0.21 20.57
N SER A 378 -13.00 -1.44 21.06
CA SER A 378 -12.09 -1.71 22.18
C SER A 378 -10.66 -1.30 21.89
N GLU A 379 -10.15 -1.49 20.67
CA GLU A 379 -8.80 -1.05 20.29
C GLU A 379 -8.67 0.49 20.27
N SER A 380 -9.75 1.20 19.98
CA SER A 380 -9.72 2.66 19.81
C SER A 380 -10.01 3.44 21.10
N ILE A 381 -10.62 2.82 22.11
CA ILE A 381 -11.24 3.55 23.23
C ILE A 381 -10.26 4.41 24.03
N ASP A 382 -9.06 3.90 24.33
CA ASP A 382 -8.06 4.65 25.12
C ASP A 382 -7.61 5.92 24.39
N GLU A 383 -7.38 5.82 23.07
CA GLU A 383 -7.00 6.97 22.25
C GLU A 383 -8.15 7.97 22.08
N LEU A 384 -9.41 7.49 22.03
CA LEU A 384 -10.59 8.37 22.03
C LEU A 384 -10.68 9.15 23.34
N ILE A 385 -10.48 8.48 24.48
CA ILE A 385 -10.44 9.13 25.80
C ILE A 385 -9.31 10.16 25.83
N ASP A 386 -8.11 9.80 25.37
CA ASP A 386 -7.00 10.74 25.32
C ASP A 386 -7.25 11.92 24.37
N ALA A 387 -7.97 11.73 23.26
CA ALA A 387 -8.39 12.81 22.38
C ALA A 387 -9.29 13.83 23.10
N THR A 388 -10.21 13.38 23.97
CA THR A 388 -11.02 14.30 24.78
C THR A 388 -10.19 15.09 25.80
N ARG A 389 -9.08 14.54 26.28
CA ARG A 389 -8.17 15.26 27.20
C ARG A 389 -7.39 16.36 26.48
N ARG A 390 -7.12 16.18 25.18
CA ARG A 390 -6.39 17.15 24.34
C ARG A 390 -7.31 18.25 23.78
N GLY A 391 -8.61 17.99 23.67
CA GLY A 391 -9.54 18.92 23.03
C GLY A 391 -10.97 18.38 22.95
N THR A 392 -11.71 18.79 21.93
CA THR A 392 -13.04 18.23 21.61
C THR A 392 -12.89 16.98 20.74
N LEU A 393 -13.69 15.95 21.02
CA LEU A 393 -13.82 14.77 20.17
C LEU A 393 -15.13 14.83 19.38
N VAL A 394 -15.05 14.70 18.07
CA VAL A 394 -16.20 14.55 17.18
C VAL A 394 -16.21 13.14 16.60
N LEU A 395 -17.27 12.38 16.87
CA LEU A 395 -17.45 11.02 16.40
C LEU A 395 -18.44 10.97 15.22
N ASP A 396 -18.04 10.36 14.12
CA ASP A 396 -18.94 9.87 13.06
C ASP A 396 -19.23 8.39 13.34
N ARG A 397 -20.45 8.14 13.83
CA ARG A 397 -20.88 6.91 14.50
C ARG A 397 -20.28 6.69 15.88
N TRP A 398 -21.09 6.05 16.72
CA TRP A 398 -20.80 5.66 18.09
C TRP A 398 -21.28 4.22 18.30
N TRP A 399 -21.42 3.77 19.55
CA TRP A 399 -21.96 2.44 19.82
C TRP A 399 -23.44 2.30 19.42
N TRP A 400 -24.16 3.40 19.22
CA TRP A 400 -25.57 3.38 18.78
C TRP A 400 -25.71 2.67 17.45
N SER A 401 -24.79 2.92 16.50
CA SER A 401 -24.71 2.17 15.25
C SER A 401 -24.56 0.66 15.47
N THR A 402 -23.75 0.21 16.44
CA THR A 402 -23.62 -1.22 16.78
C THR A 402 -24.94 -1.81 17.30
N TRP A 403 -25.72 -1.04 18.05
CA TRP A 403 -27.00 -1.49 18.57
C TRP A 403 -28.10 -1.47 17.51
N ALA A 404 -28.26 -0.37 16.78
CA ALA A 404 -29.30 -0.22 15.75
C ALA A 404 -29.09 -1.21 14.60
N TYR A 405 -27.88 -1.26 14.03
CA TYR A 405 -27.57 -2.17 12.92
C TYR A 405 -27.28 -3.60 13.37
N GLY A 406 -26.77 -3.82 14.59
CA GLY A 406 -26.47 -5.17 15.08
C GLY A 406 -27.70 -5.89 15.63
N TRP A 407 -28.45 -5.23 16.51
CA TRP A 407 -29.57 -5.84 17.23
C TRP A 407 -30.89 -5.67 16.49
N TYR A 408 -31.29 -4.43 16.20
CA TYR A 408 -32.61 -4.17 15.63
C TYR A 408 -32.73 -4.65 14.18
N ALA A 409 -31.71 -4.46 13.35
CA ALA A 409 -31.72 -4.96 11.97
C ALA A 409 -31.87 -6.49 11.85
N THR A 410 -31.49 -7.23 12.89
CA THR A 410 -31.61 -8.71 12.93
C THR A 410 -32.89 -9.17 13.61
N GLY A 411 -33.79 -8.25 13.99
CA GLY A 411 -34.98 -8.55 14.78
C GLY A 411 -34.66 -9.07 16.18
N GLY A 412 -33.51 -8.69 16.74
CA GLY A 412 -33.02 -9.16 18.04
C GLY A 412 -32.44 -10.58 18.03
N ASN A 413 -32.16 -11.16 16.86
CA ASN A 413 -31.65 -12.52 16.73
C ASN A 413 -30.17 -12.55 16.34
N LEU A 414 -29.30 -12.22 17.31
CA LEU A 414 -27.85 -12.29 17.16
C LEU A 414 -27.24 -13.60 17.70
N GLY A 415 -28.04 -14.51 18.27
CA GLY A 415 -27.53 -15.69 18.98
C GLY A 415 -26.92 -15.39 20.36
N LEU A 416 -27.07 -14.16 20.84
CA LEU A 416 -26.81 -13.72 22.22
C LEU A 416 -28.10 -13.16 22.83
N SER A 417 -28.18 -13.12 24.16
CA SER A 417 -29.24 -12.38 24.84
C SER A 417 -29.02 -10.87 24.68
N GLU A 418 -30.11 -10.09 24.69
CA GLU A 418 -30.07 -8.63 24.63
C GLU A 418 -29.17 -8.06 25.72
N THR A 419 -29.34 -8.54 26.95
CA THR A 419 -28.55 -8.12 28.11
C THR A 419 -27.06 -8.41 27.94
N THR A 420 -26.70 -9.58 27.40
CA THR A 420 -25.29 -9.93 27.14
C THR A 420 -24.69 -9.00 26.09
N PHE A 421 -25.39 -8.80 24.97
CA PHE A 421 -24.90 -7.93 23.91
C PHE A 421 -24.77 -6.48 24.38
N ARG A 422 -25.72 -6.02 25.19
CA ARG A 422 -25.69 -4.69 25.81
C ARG A 422 -24.50 -4.52 26.74
N SER A 423 -24.25 -5.51 27.60
CA SER A 423 -23.13 -5.48 28.55
C SER A 423 -21.79 -5.41 27.83
N LEU A 424 -21.62 -6.14 26.73
CA LEU A 424 -20.38 -6.06 25.93
C LEU A 424 -20.13 -4.67 25.34
N ILE A 425 -21.18 -3.97 24.93
CA ILE A 425 -21.07 -2.60 24.44
C ILE A 425 -20.73 -1.65 25.58
N ASP A 426 -21.46 -1.76 26.69
CA ASP A 426 -21.28 -0.89 27.86
C ASP A 426 -19.88 -1.07 28.46
N ASP A 427 -19.36 -2.29 28.55
CA ASP A 427 -18.00 -2.59 29.04
C ASP A 427 -16.92 -1.87 28.21
N VAL A 428 -17.16 -1.67 26.91
CA VAL A 428 -16.21 -0.96 26.03
C VAL A 428 -16.37 0.56 26.12
N TRP A 429 -17.59 1.09 26.23
CA TRP A 429 -17.86 2.53 26.08
C TRP A 429 -18.15 3.28 27.39
N SER A 430 -18.22 2.59 28.52
CA SER A 430 -18.65 3.16 29.81
C SER A 430 -17.87 4.41 30.26
N ASP A 431 -16.61 4.54 29.87
CA ASP A 431 -15.75 5.68 30.22
C ASP A 431 -15.85 6.89 29.26
N LEU A 432 -16.69 6.80 28.22
CA LEU A 432 -16.86 7.85 27.22
C LEU A 432 -18.34 8.15 26.93
N GLU A 433 -18.83 9.27 27.44
CA GLU A 433 -20.21 9.72 27.26
C GLU A 433 -20.28 10.89 26.27
N ALA A 434 -21.35 10.94 25.47
CA ALA A 434 -21.60 12.04 24.53
C ALA A 434 -22.24 13.24 25.25
N ASP A 435 -21.72 14.44 25.04
CA ASP A 435 -22.40 15.68 25.46
C ASP A 435 -23.60 16.00 24.56
N VAL A 436 -23.52 15.62 23.28
CA VAL A 436 -24.62 15.74 22.32
C VAL A 436 -24.54 14.67 21.24
N VAL A 437 -25.70 14.13 20.86
CA VAL A 437 -25.87 13.23 19.72
C VAL A 437 -26.76 13.89 18.68
N PHE A 438 -26.19 14.30 17.56
CA PHE A 438 -26.94 14.72 16.38
C PHE A 438 -27.41 13.48 15.61
N LEU A 439 -28.72 13.22 15.63
CA LEU A 439 -29.33 12.03 15.08
C LEU A 439 -30.00 12.29 13.74
N PHE A 440 -29.50 11.65 12.69
CA PHE A 440 -29.96 11.80 11.30
C PHE A 440 -30.87 10.63 10.90
N LEU A 441 -32.19 10.84 10.92
CA LEU A 441 -33.19 9.82 10.61
C LEU A 441 -33.76 9.86 9.19
N THR A 442 -33.25 10.75 8.34
CA THR A 442 -33.68 10.89 6.94
C THR A 442 -32.54 10.60 5.99
N ALA A 443 -32.59 9.45 5.30
CA ALA A 443 -31.63 9.12 4.25
C ALA A 443 -31.96 9.86 2.95
N HIS A 444 -30.94 10.36 2.25
CA HIS A 444 -31.10 11.03 0.96
C HIS A 444 -31.10 10.05 -0.23
N VAL A 445 -30.55 8.86 -0.02
CA VAL A 445 -30.45 7.77 -1.01
C VAL A 445 -30.83 6.46 -0.31
N SER A 446 -31.45 5.53 -1.04
CA SER A 446 -31.70 4.18 -0.53
C SER A 446 -30.38 3.47 -0.26
N ASP A 447 -30.29 2.77 0.87
CA ASP A 447 -29.11 2.02 1.27
C ASP A 447 -29.55 0.70 1.90
N ASP A 448 -28.97 -0.42 1.46
CA ASP A 448 -29.34 -1.77 1.90
C ASP A 448 -29.02 -2.01 3.37
N ASN A 449 -28.07 -1.26 3.95
CA ASN A 449 -27.76 -1.34 5.37
C ASN A 449 -28.90 -0.80 6.25
N ASN A 450 -29.71 0.12 5.72
CA ASN A 450 -30.86 0.71 6.42
C ASN A 450 -32.06 -0.26 6.46
N ALA A 451 -31.83 -1.48 6.93
CA ALA A 451 -32.82 -2.54 7.05
C ALA A 451 -33.99 -2.16 7.97
N ALA A 452 -35.10 -2.88 7.83
CA ALA A 452 -36.26 -2.75 8.72
C ALA A 452 -35.83 -2.97 10.19
N GLY A 453 -36.25 -2.11 11.11
CA GLY A 453 -35.83 -2.12 12.51
C GLY A 453 -34.76 -1.08 12.86
N VAL A 454 -33.87 -0.71 11.93
CA VAL A 454 -32.72 0.18 12.25
C VAL A 454 -33.19 1.56 12.72
N ARG A 455 -34.16 2.14 12.00
CA ARG A 455 -34.75 3.43 12.36
C ARG A 455 -35.46 3.34 13.71
N GLU A 456 -36.27 2.31 13.93
CA GLU A 456 -36.95 2.10 15.21
C GLU A 456 -35.93 1.93 16.35
N GLY A 457 -34.80 1.29 16.09
CA GLY A 457 -33.70 1.15 17.04
C GLY A 457 -33.08 2.49 17.44
N TYR A 458 -32.80 3.36 16.47
CA TYR A 458 -32.34 4.72 16.77
C TYR A 458 -33.38 5.56 17.52
N GLU A 459 -34.66 5.45 17.14
CA GLU A 459 -35.75 6.14 17.83
C GLU A 459 -35.90 5.66 19.29
N ALA A 460 -35.73 4.35 19.54
CA ALA A 460 -35.74 3.78 20.89
C ALA A 460 -34.56 4.28 21.74
N LEU A 461 -33.35 4.34 21.16
CA LEU A 461 -32.17 4.90 21.82
C LEU A 461 -32.35 6.40 22.12
N ALA A 462 -32.90 7.15 21.16
CA ALA A 462 -33.19 8.57 21.33
C ALA A 462 -34.20 8.84 22.46
N ALA A 463 -35.24 8.01 22.56
CA ALA A 463 -36.25 8.12 23.61
C ALA A 463 -35.69 7.82 25.02
N ALA A 464 -34.62 7.03 25.12
CA ALA A 464 -33.96 6.72 26.39
C ALA A 464 -33.04 7.84 26.90
N ALA A 465 -32.59 8.75 26.03
CA ALA A 465 -31.68 9.85 26.36
C ALA A 465 -32.12 11.20 25.74
N PRO A 466 -33.36 11.67 26.00
CA PRO A 466 -33.95 12.81 25.27
C PRO A 466 -33.18 14.12 25.45
N ASP A 467 -32.50 14.30 26.59
CA ASP A 467 -31.75 15.52 26.89
C ASP A 467 -30.41 15.59 26.15
N GLN A 468 -29.84 14.45 25.74
CA GLN A 468 -28.56 14.38 25.02
C GLN A 468 -28.73 14.39 23.49
N VAL A 469 -29.94 14.16 22.99
CA VAL A 469 -30.19 13.91 21.55
C VAL A 469 -30.78 15.13 20.87
N VAL A 470 -30.32 15.38 19.65
CA VAL A 470 -30.86 16.37 18.74
C VAL A 470 -31.22 15.65 17.45
N VAL A 471 -32.51 15.43 17.22
CA VAL A 471 -32.98 14.89 15.94
C VAL A 471 -32.84 15.97 14.88
N VAL A 472 -32.00 15.72 13.89
CA VAL A 472 -31.71 16.67 12.81
C VAL A 472 -32.86 16.64 11.81
N PRO A 473 -33.58 17.77 11.60
CA PRO A 473 -34.67 17.81 10.63
C PRO A 473 -34.13 17.79 9.20
N PRO A 474 -34.91 17.30 8.22
CA PRO A 474 -34.50 17.31 6.82
C PRO A 474 -34.44 18.74 6.29
N MET A 475 -33.23 19.22 5.98
CA MET A 475 -32.95 20.57 5.50
C MET A 475 -31.88 20.54 4.40
N SER A 476 -31.58 21.69 3.79
CA SER A 476 -30.45 21.81 2.86
C SER A 476 -29.11 21.65 3.60
N VAL A 477 -28.04 21.26 2.90
CA VAL A 477 -26.71 21.07 3.52
C VAL A 477 -26.24 22.30 4.32
N PRO A 478 -26.34 23.56 3.80
CA PRO A 478 -26.00 24.75 4.58
C PRO A 478 -26.91 25.00 5.78
N ASP A 479 -28.22 24.77 5.64
CA ASP A 479 -29.17 24.97 6.73
C ASP A 479 -28.98 23.94 7.85
N THR A 480 -28.70 22.68 7.50
CA THR A 480 -28.31 21.64 8.45
C THR A 480 -27.04 22.02 9.20
N HIS A 481 -26.03 22.56 8.50
CA HIS A 481 -24.81 23.00 9.16
C HIS A 481 -25.06 24.17 10.13
N ALA A 482 -25.83 25.17 9.70
CA ALA A 482 -26.23 26.30 10.54
C ALA A 482 -26.98 25.82 11.79
N PHE A 483 -27.94 24.91 11.63
CA PHE A 483 -28.69 24.29 12.73
C PHE A 483 -27.77 23.57 13.73
N ILE A 484 -26.82 22.77 13.25
CA ILE A 484 -25.87 22.05 14.11
C ILE A 484 -25.01 23.04 14.90
N THR A 485 -24.45 24.07 14.25
CA THR A 485 -23.61 25.05 14.95
C THR A 485 -24.40 25.85 15.98
N GLU A 486 -25.66 26.20 15.69
CA GLU A 486 -26.53 26.90 16.64
C GLU A 486 -26.87 26.03 17.84
N GLU A 487 -27.12 24.75 17.61
CA GLU A 487 -27.41 23.81 18.69
C GLU A 487 -26.19 23.57 19.59
N LEU A 488 -24.98 23.52 19.01
CA LEU A 488 -23.73 23.50 19.78
C LEU A 488 -23.61 24.75 20.68
N ARG A 489 -23.97 25.94 20.17
CA ARG A 489 -24.00 27.18 20.97
C ARG A 489 -25.06 27.13 22.06
N ARG A 490 -26.29 26.72 21.73
CA ARG A 490 -27.43 26.61 22.66
C ARG A 490 -27.13 25.68 23.83
N ARG A 491 -26.39 24.61 23.57
CA ARG A 491 -25.93 23.63 24.59
C ARG A 491 -24.67 24.06 25.33
N GLY A 492 -24.10 25.23 25.00
CA GLY A 492 -22.91 25.75 25.65
C GLY A 492 -21.65 24.94 25.37
N LEU A 493 -21.57 24.29 24.21
CA LEU A 493 -20.41 23.49 23.77
C LEU A 493 -19.39 24.31 22.97
N VAL A 494 -19.71 25.56 22.67
CA VAL A 494 -18.85 26.54 22.01
C VAL A 494 -18.30 27.50 23.06
N GLU A 495 -17.05 27.92 22.94
CA GLU A 495 -16.48 28.98 23.78
C GLU A 495 -17.15 30.32 23.47
N SER A 496 -17.47 31.09 24.50
CA SER A 496 -17.93 32.46 24.34
C SER A 496 -16.77 33.29 23.80
N GLY A 497 -16.80 33.71 22.53
CA GLY A 497 -15.85 34.71 22.06
C GLY A 497 -16.01 35.98 22.91
N GLU A 498 -14.91 36.53 23.42
CA GLU A 498 -14.88 37.96 23.75
C GLU A 498 -15.14 38.71 22.43
N SER A 499 -16.23 39.47 22.42
CA SER A 499 -16.72 40.26 21.28
C SER A 499 -15.68 41.20 20.69
#